data_AF-A0A7X9KMQ8-F1
#
_entry.id   AF-A0A7X9KMQ8-F1
#
_cell.length_a   1.000
_cell.length_b   1.000
_cell.length_c   1.000
_cell.angle_alpha   90.00
_cell.angle_beta   90.00
_cell.angle_gamma   90.00
#
_symmetry.space_group_name_H-M   'P 1'
#
loop_
_entity.id
_entity.type
_entity.pdbx_description
1 polymer ?
#
loop_
_entity_poly.entity_id
_entity_poly.type
_entity_poly.pdbx_seq_one_letter_code
_entity_poly.pdbx_strand_id
1 'polypeptide(L)'
;QGRPVAVAAQLRGGLGHSSDEHAEVSLRYASGLVSHVTASWQAGPESVWDAQVAGVSGVVRAELLPVQLLEFNGDEVALPAAGGPIPALDQLGYNEQLRALAADTAAGREPVMSAAFGREVLQVVLAAYQSAGRRGEEVALPFTGPRDLTPLELWRQGTKP
;
A
#
# COMPACT_ATOMS: atom_id res chain seq x y z
N GLN A 1 -3.18 -10.33 -13.88
CA GLN A 1 -2.99 -8.94 -14.35
C GLN A 1 -3.22 -8.01 -13.16
N GLY A 2 -2.55 -6.86 -13.07
CA GLY A 2 -2.60 -6.00 -11.88
C GLY A 2 -1.57 -6.31 -10.78
N ARG A 3 -0.55 -7.14 -11.06
CA ARG A 3 0.59 -7.36 -10.16
C ARG A 3 1.78 -6.51 -10.60
N PRO A 4 2.51 -5.87 -9.67
CA PRO A 4 3.75 -5.21 -10.01
C PRO A 4 4.82 -6.24 -10.38
N VAL A 5 5.70 -5.88 -11.30
CA VAL A 5 6.84 -6.67 -11.76
C VAL A 5 8.16 -6.14 -11.21
N ALA A 6 8.18 -4.92 -10.67
CA ALA A 6 9.35 -4.33 -10.04
C ALA A 6 9.00 -3.21 -9.06
N VAL A 7 9.92 -2.93 -8.15
CA VAL A 7 9.80 -1.94 -7.07
C VAL A 7 11.05 -1.07 -7.05
N ALA A 8 10.88 0.25 -6.93
CA ALA A 8 11.94 1.17 -6.54
C ALA A 8 11.49 1.96 -5.31
N ALA A 9 12.37 2.25 -4.37
CA ALA A 9 11.99 2.99 -3.16
C ALA A 9 13.09 3.89 -2.61
N GLN A 10 12.66 4.95 -1.94
CA GLN A 10 13.48 5.80 -1.08
C GLN A 10 12.90 5.74 0.33
N LEU A 11 13.76 5.51 1.32
CA LEU A 11 13.38 5.49 2.73
C LEU A 11 14.19 6.54 3.49
N ARG A 12 13.55 7.20 4.46
CA ARG A 12 14.17 8.13 5.39
C ARG A 12 13.79 7.75 6.81
N GLY A 13 14.77 7.76 7.72
CA GLY A 13 14.54 7.55 9.15
C GLY A 13 14.33 8.88 9.89
N GLY A 14 13.83 8.79 11.12
CA GLY A 14 13.71 9.93 12.01
C GLY A 14 15.01 10.28 12.73
N LEU A 15 15.15 11.54 13.14
CA LEU A 15 16.24 11.94 14.03
C LEU A 15 16.13 11.17 15.36
N GLY A 16 17.19 10.45 15.74
CA GLY A 16 17.21 9.66 16.97
C GLY A 16 16.41 8.35 16.92
N HIS A 17 15.86 7.99 15.76
CA HIS A 17 15.06 6.78 15.58
C HIS A 17 15.82 5.81 14.68
N SER A 18 15.71 4.52 15.00
CA SER A 18 16.44 3.48 14.27
C SER A 18 15.59 2.83 13.15
N SER A 19 14.34 3.27 12.99
CA SER A 19 13.40 2.80 11.96
C SER A 19 13.34 3.77 10.78
N ASP A 20 12.84 3.29 9.65
CA ASP A 20 12.28 4.16 8.63
C ASP A 20 11.01 4.84 9.17
N GLU A 21 10.81 6.09 8.79
CA GLU A 21 9.65 6.90 9.17
C GLU A 21 8.94 7.50 7.97
N HIS A 22 9.57 7.45 6.81
CA HIS A 22 9.03 7.94 5.56
C HIS A 22 9.51 7.05 4.41
N ALA A 23 8.57 6.63 3.58
CA ALA A 23 8.79 5.80 2.41
C ALA A 23 8.11 6.41 1.19
N GLU A 24 8.87 6.52 0.09
CA GLU A 24 8.36 6.77 -1.25
C GLU A 24 8.64 5.52 -2.07
N VAL A 25 7.59 4.87 -2.58
CA VAL A 25 7.68 3.60 -3.31
C VAL A 25 7.06 3.76 -4.68
N SER A 26 7.77 3.31 -5.71
CA SER A 26 7.30 3.19 -7.09
C SER A 26 7.13 1.72 -7.42
N LEU A 27 5.95 1.33 -7.92
CA LEU A 27 5.66 -0.02 -8.39
C LEU A 27 5.42 0.02 -9.89
N ARG A 28 6.22 -0.72 -10.65
CA ARG A 28 6.06 -0.86 -12.10
C ARG A 28 5.26 -2.12 -12.42
N TYR A 29 4.29 -2.01 -13.31
CA TYR A 29 3.44 -3.12 -13.75
C TYR A 29 3.85 -3.58 -15.15
N ALA A 30 3.52 -4.83 -15.49
CA ALA A 30 3.78 -5.38 -16.83
C ALA A 30 3.08 -4.59 -17.95
N SER A 31 1.98 -3.90 -17.63
CA SER A 31 1.24 -3.03 -18.55
C SER A 31 1.95 -1.70 -18.86
N GLY A 32 3.04 -1.38 -18.15
CA GLY A 32 3.68 -0.07 -18.18
C GLY A 32 3.06 0.96 -17.22
N LEU A 33 1.96 0.61 -16.53
CA LEU A 33 1.45 1.42 -15.41
C LEU A 33 2.54 1.54 -14.33
N VAL A 34 2.63 2.71 -13.72
CA VAL A 34 3.45 2.96 -12.53
C VAL A 34 2.54 3.53 -11.45
N SER A 35 2.59 2.95 -10.25
CA SER A 35 1.93 3.51 -9.07
C SER A 35 2.96 4.09 -8.13
N HIS A 36 2.64 5.21 -7.50
CA HIS A 36 3.42 5.82 -6.44
C HIS A 36 2.68 5.64 -5.11
N VAL A 37 3.39 5.19 -4.09
CA VAL A 37 2.88 4.99 -2.74
C VAL A 37 3.78 5.75 -1.78
N THR A 38 3.18 6.63 -0.98
CA THR A 38 3.87 7.34 0.10
C THR A 38 3.31 6.87 1.43
N ALA A 39 4.19 6.44 2.34
CA ALA A 39 3.83 6.09 3.71
C ALA A 39 4.74 6.89 4.65
N SER A 40 4.15 7.71 5.53
CA SER A 40 4.91 8.70 6.29
C SER A 40 4.34 8.95 7.68
N TRP A 41 5.19 8.84 8.69
CA TRP A 41 4.94 9.34 10.04
C TRP A 41 5.31 10.84 10.18
N GLN A 42 5.90 11.42 9.14
CA GLN A 42 6.42 12.80 9.12
C GLN A 42 5.47 13.78 8.40
N ALA A 43 4.28 13.34 7.99
CA ALA A 43 3.35 14.11 7.14
C ALA A 43 2.59 15.23 7.87
N GLY A 44 2.74 15.34 9.20
CA GLY A 44 2.04 16.33 10.02
C GLY A 44 1.14 15.68 11.07
N PRO A 45 0.37 16.49 11.82
CA PRO A 45 -0.45 16.00 12.93
C PRO A 45 -1.72 15.27 12.48
N GLU A 46 -2.18 15.50 11.25
CA GLU A 46 -3.40 14.89 10.70
C GLU A 46 -3.06 13.65 9.87
N SER A 47 -3.87 12.59 10.02
CA SER A 47 -3.77 11.40 9.18
C SER A 47 -4.42 11.66 7.84
N VAL A 48 -3.66 11.49 6.76
CA VAL A 48 -4.14 11.64 5.38
C VAL A 48 -4.03 10.32 4.68
N TRP A 49 -5.17 9.75 4.31
CA TRP A 49 -5.26 8.52 3.53
C TRP A 49 -6.02 8.84 2.25
N ASP A 50 -5.31 8.87 1.13
CA ASP A 50 -5.89 9.12 -0.18
C ASP A 50 -5.35 8.13 -1.22
N ALA A 51 -6.07 8.04 -2.33
CA ALA A 51 -5.67 7.27 -3.49
C ALA A 51 -6.22 7.91 -4.76
N GLN A 52 -5.44 7.86 -5.83
CA GLN A 52 -5.88 8.26 -7.16
C GLN A 52 -5.50 7.20 -8.19
N VAL A 53 -6.41 6.92 -9.10
CA VAL A 53 -6.16 6.06 -10.27
C VAL A 53 -6.64 6.78 -11.51
N ALA A 54 -5.75 6.94 -12.48
CA ALA A 54 -6.05 7.54 -13.79
C ALA A 54 -5.89 6.50 -14.90
N GLY A 55 -6.81 6.51 -15.86
CA GLY A 55 -6.77 5.65 -17.03
C GLY A 55 -7.48 6.27 -18.22
N VAL A 56 -7.59 5.49 -19.31
CA VAL A 56 -8.20 5.95 -20.57
C VAL A 56 -9.67 6.35 -20.44
N SER A 57 -10.38 5.81 -19.44
CA SER A 57 -11.80 6.04 -19.19
C SER A 57 -12.08 7.15 -18.17
N GLY A 58 -11.05 7.73 -17.56
CA GLY A 58 -11.19 8.77 -16.55
C GLY A 58 -10.27 8.60 -15.35
N VAL A 59 -10.54 9.42 -14.33
CA VAL A 59 -9.79 9.50 -13.09
C VAL A 59 -10.74 9.25 -11.92
N VAL A 60 -10.32 8.39 -11.00
CA VAL A 60 -10.98 8.21 -9.69
C VAL A 60 -10.05 8.76 -8.62
N ARG A 61 -10.58 9.60 -7.74
CA ARG A 61 -9.90 10.08 -6.53
C ARG A 61 -10.71 9.64 -5.31
N ALA A 62 -10.04 9.07 -4.32
CA ALA A 62 -10.63 8.72 -3.05
C ALA A 62 -9.82 9.37 -1.93
N GLU A 63 -10.52 10.02 -1.01
CA GLU A 63 -9.99 10.46 0.29
C GLU A 63 -10.74 9.66 1.35
N LEU A 64 -9.98 9.03 2.25
CA LEU A 64 -10.50 8.20 3.33
C LEU A 64 -10.39 8.91 4.67
N LEU A 65 -9.34 9.73 4.84
CA LEU A 65 -9.11 10.57 6.00
C LEU A 65 -8.56 11.93 5.56
N PRO A 66 -8.94 13.04 6.24
CA PRO A 66 -9.83 13.08 7.41
C PRO A 66 -11.33 13.02 7.10
N VAL A 67 -11.72 13.34 5.86
CA VAL A 67 -13.11 13.32 5.41
C VAL A 67 -13.23 12.38 4.22
N GLN A 68 -14.27 11.55 4.22
CA GLN A 68 -14.47 10.61 3.13
C GLN A 68 -15.02 11.31 1.89
N LEU A 69 -14.32 11.16 0.78
CA LEU A 69 -14.71 11.70 -0.52
C LEU A 69 -14.37 10.67 -1.61
N LEU A 70 -15.27 10.52 -2.58
CA LEU A 70 -15.02 9.76 -3.79
C LEU A 70 -15.41 10.63 -4.98
N GLU A 71 -14.52 10.78 -5.94
CA GLU A 71 -14.76 11.54 -7.16
C GLU A 71 -14.50 10.68 -8.39
N PHE A 72 -15.29 10.89 -9.44
CA PHE A 72 -15.04 10.40 -10.78
C PHE A 72 -14.98 11.57 -11.76
N ASN A 73 -13.82 11.79 -12.39
CA ASN A 73 -13.56 12.95 -13.25
C ASN A 73 -13.86 14.32 -12.60
N GLY A 74 -13.71 14.40 -11.28
CA GLY A 74 -13.99 15.61 -10.48
C GLY A 74 -15.43 15.75 -10.02
N ASP A 75 -16.33 14.86 -10.44
CA ASP A 75 -17.70 14.81 -9.94
C ASP A 75 -17.77 13.91 -8.70
N GLU A 76 -18.34 14.45 -7.61
CA GLU A 76 -18.54 13.69 -6.38
C GLU A 76 -19.48 12.49 -6.61
N VAL A 77 -19.08 11.33 -6.10
CA VAL A 77 -19.83 10.09 -6.12
C VAL A 77 -20.46 9.87 -4.75
N ALA A 78 -21.78 9.78 -4.71
CA ALA A 78 -22.51 9.53 -3.48
C ALA A 78 -22.07 8.20 -2.83
N LEU A 79 -21.64 8.28 -1.58
CA LEU A 79 -21.23 7.14 -0.78
C LEU A 79 -22.39 6.62 0.09
N PRO A 80 -22.41 5.31 0.41
CA PRO A 80 -23.39 4.77 1.35
C PRO A 80 -23.30 5.47 2.70
N ALA A 81 -24.46 5.75 3.29
CA ALA A 81 -24.50 6.30 4.64
C ALA A 81 -24.00 5.26 5.66
N ALA A 82 -23.17 5.70 6.60
CA ALA A 82 -22.80 4.89 7.75
C ALA A 82 -24.03 4.67 8.65
N GLY A 83 -24.26 3.42 9.04
CA GLY A 83 -25.46 3.03 9.80
C GLY A 83 -25.16 2.49 11.20
N GLY A 84 -23.90 2.12 11.46
CA GLY A 84 -23.47 1.52 12.71
C GLY A 84 -23.20 2.52 13.85
N PRO A 85 -23.05 2.02 15.09
CA PRO A 85 -22.75 2.85 16.27
C PRO A 85 -21.37 3.53 16.20
N ILE A 86 -20.46 3.00 15.38
CA ILE A 86 -19.16 3.59 15.07
C ILE A 86 -19.13 3.82 13.56
N PRO A 87 -19.49 5.02 13.08
CA PRO A 87 -19.60 5.32 11.65
C PRO A 87 -18.33 5.00 10.84
N ALA A 88 -17.15 5.21 11.45
CA ALA A 88 -15.86 4.94 10.83
C ALA A 88 -15.69 3.46 10.39
N LEU A 89 -16.36 2.51 11.06
CA LEU A 89 -16.28 1.09 10.66
C LEU A 89 -16.99 0.81 9.35
N ASP A 90 -18.08 1.52 9.07
CA ASP A 90 -18.80 1.42 7.80
C ASP A 90 -18.09 2.23 6.72
N GLN A 91 -17.66 3.46 7.05
CA GLN A 91 -16.98 4.36 6.11
C GLN A 91 -15.69 3.76 5.57
N LEU A 92 -14.86 3.18 6.45
CA LEU A 92 -13.60 2.53 6.05
C LEU A 92 -13.78 1.10 5.54
N GLY A 93 -15.03 0.60 5.47
CA GLY A 93 -15.36 -0.70 4.89
C GLY A 93 -14.98 -1.91 5.74
N TYR A 94 -14.59 -1.74 7.01
CA TYR A 94 -14.18 -2.86 7.88
C TYR A 94 -15.29 -3.90 8.06
N ASN A 95 -16.53 -3.44 8.22
CA ASN A 95 -17.67 -4.36 8.35
C ASN A 95 -17.90 -5.19 7.08
N GLU A 96 -17.78 -4.58 5.90
CA GLU A 96 -17.89 -5.29 4.63
C GLU A 96 -16.74 -6.27 4.39
N GLN A 97 -15.50 -5.89 4.75
CA GLN A 97 -14.34 -6.79 4.66
C GLN A 97 -14.52 -8.05 5.53
N LEU A 98 -15.02 -7.90 6.75
CA LEU A 98 -15.31 -9.04 7.64
C LEU A 98 -16.46 -9.91 7.12
N ARG A 99 -17.53 -9.30 6.58
CA ARG A 99 -18.64 -10.03 5.95
C ARG A 99 -18.17 -10.84 4.74
N ALA A 100 -17.34 -10.25 3.88
CA ALA A 100 -16.77 -10.93 2.72
C ALA A 100 -15.92 -12.13 3.14
N LEU A 101 -15.03 -11.95 4.13
CA LEU A 101 -14.21 -13.03 4.68
C LEU A 101 -15.07 -14.17 5.24
N ALA A 102 -16.10 -13.85 6.03
CA ALA A 102 -16.98 -14.85 6.61
C ALA A 102 -17.77 -15.61 5.53
N ALA A 103 -18.25 -14.90 4.50
CA ALA A 103 -18.98 -15.49 3.39
C ALA A 103 -18.11 -16.44 2.54
N ASP A 104 -16.86 -16.08 2.27
CA ASP A 104 -15.93 -16.95 1.55
C ASP A 104 -15.55 -18.19 2.38
N THR A 105 -15.29 -17.99 3.67
CA THR A 105 -14.99 -19.09 4.60
C THR A 105 -16.15 -20.08 4.68
N ALA A 106 -17.38 -19.60 4.87
CA ALA A 106 -18.57 -20.45 4.95
C ALA A 106 -18.83 -21.23 3.65
N ALA A 107 -18.43 -20.68 2.51
CA ALA A 107 -18.60 -21.31 1.20
C ALA A 107 -17.38 -22.15 0.75
N GLY A 108 -16.34 -22.25 1.57
CA GLY A 108 -15.10 -22.96 1.20
C GLY A 108 -14.35 -22.31 0.03
N ARG A 109 -14.50 -21.00 -0.19
CA ARG A 109 -13.77 -20.24 -1.20
C ARG A 109 -12.54 -19.56 -0.58
N GLU A 110 -11.51 -19.34 -1.39
CA GLU A 110 -10.35 -18.54 -0.96
C GLU A 110 -10.75 -17.05 -0.87
N PRO A 111 -10.57 -16.40 0.31
CA PRO A 111 -10.83 -14.97 0.44
C PRO A 111 -9.88 -14.12 -0.42
N VAL A 112 -10.32 -12.94 -0.85
CA VAL A 112 -9.47 -12.01 -1.62
C VAL A 112 -8.18 -11.64 -0.84
N MET A 113 -8.30 -11.37 0.46
CA MET A 113 -7.17 -11.10 1.35
C MET A 113 -6.63 -12.42 1.96
N SER A 114 -6.18 -13.34 1.09
CA SER A 114 -5.66 -14.64 1.53
C SER A 114 -4.21 -14.58 2.03
N ALA A 115 -3.71 -15.70 2.55
CA ALA A 115 -2.30 -15.85 2.91
C ALA A 115 -1.37 -15.70 1.69
N ALA A 116 -1.81 -16.11 0.50
CA ALA A 116 -1.05 -15.91 -0.74
C ALA A 116 -0.97 -14.42 -1.09
N PHE A 117 -2.09 -13.69 -0.97
CA PHE A 117 -2.10 -12.23 -1.13
C PHE A 117 -1.17 -11.54 -0.12
N GLY A 118 -1.25 -11.91 1.17
CA GLY A 118 -0.37 -11.38 2.20
C GLY A 118 1.12 -11.63 1.92
N ARG A 119 1.47 -12.81 1.39
CA ARG A 119 2.84 -13.12 0.96
C ARG A 119 3.31 -12.21 -0.19
N GLU A 120 2.44 -11.88 -1.13
CA GLU A 120 2.77 -10.97 -2.24
C GLU A 120 3.05 -9.55 -1.73
N VAL A 121 2.23 -9.05 -0.79
CA VAL A 121 2.50 -7.75 -0.14
C VAL A 121 3.85 -7.76 0.57
N LEU A 122 4.17 -8.82 1.31
CA LEU A 122 5.48 -8.95 1.97
C LEU A 122 6.65 -8.97 0.97
N GLN A 123 6.49 -9.56 -0.21
CA GLN A 123 7.51 -9.53 -1.27
C GLN A 123 7.75 -8.11 -1.78
N VAL A 124 6.70 -7.30 -1.95
CA VAL A 124 6.81 -5.88 -2.32
C VAL A 124 7.55 -5.11 -1.23
N VAL A 125 7.20 -5.31 0.04
CA VAL A 125 7.87 -4.65 1.18
C VAL A 125 9.35 -4.99 1.21
N LEU A 126 9.73 -6.27 1.14
CA LEU A 126 11.14 -6.67 1.14
C LEU A 126 11.92 -6.07 -0.04
N ALA A 127 11.31 -6.05 -1.24
CA ALA A 127 11.91 -5.44 -2.42
C ALA A 127 12.10 -3.91 -2.26
N ALA A 128 11.14 -3.21 -1.65
CA ALA A 128 11.25 -1.77 -1.37
C ALA A 128 12.42 -1.47 -0.43
N TYR A 129 12.56 -2.21 0.68
CA TYR A 129 13.68 -1.99 1.60
C TYR A 129 15.03 -2.32 0.97
N GLN A 130 15.13 -3.38 0.16
CA GLN A 130 16.35 -3.67 -0.58
C GLN A 130 16.67 -2.58 -1.62
N SER A 131 15.66 -2.09 -2.34
CA SER A 131 15.81 -0.98 -3.28
C SER A 131 16.36 0.27 -2.59
N ALA A 132 15.76 0.66 -1.46
CA ALA A 132 16.22 1.80 -0.68
C ALA A 132 17.66 1.63 -0.17
N GLY A 133 18.03 0.42 0.27
CA GLY A 133 19.41 0.10 0.64
C GLY A 133 20.38 0.25 -0.53
N ARG A 134 19.92 0.01 -1.75
CA ARG A 134 20.67 0.19 -3.00
C ARG A 134 20.41 1.55 -3.65
N ARG A 135 20.17 2.59 -2.85
CA ARG A 135 20.01 3.98 -3.31
C ARG A 135 18.87 4.16 -4.34
N GLY A 136 17.84 3.34 -4.25
CA GLY A 136 16.65 3.40 -5.11
C GLY A 136 16.75 2.62 -6.41
N GLU A 137 17.76 1.75 -6.57
CA GLU A 137 17.82 0.81 -7.69
C GLU A 137 16.56 -0.07 -7.74
N GLU A 138 16.06 -0.31 -8.95
CA GLU A 138 14.86 -1.13 -9.14
C GLU A 138 15.14 -2.60 -8.79
N VAL A 139 14.22 -3.20 -8.03
CA VAL A 139 14.25 -4.61 -7.61
C VAL A 139 13.09 -5.35 -8.29
N ALA A 140 13.39 -6.42 -9.01
CA ALA A 140 12.39 -7.24 -9.68
C ALA A 140 11.52 -8.03 -8.68
N LEU A 141 10.26 -8.27 -9.06
CA LEU A 141 9.33 -9.14 -8.36
C LEU A 141 9.10 -10.44 -9.15
N PRO A 142 8.88 -11.58 -8.46
CA PRO A 142 8.82 -11.75 -7.00
C PRO A 142 10.20 -11.61 -6.33
N PHE A 143 10.24 -11.15 -5.08
CA PHE A 143 11.49 -10.91 -4.37
C PHE A 143 12.31 -12.20 -4.17
N THR A 144 13.56 -12.20 -4.65
CA THR A 144 14.51 -13.32 -4.55
C THR A 144 15.72 -13.00 -3.68
N GLY A 145 15.71 -11.87 -2.96
CA GLY A 145 16.79 -11.49 -2.07
C GLY A 145 16.88 -12.34 -0.78
N PRO A 146 17.77 -11.97 0.15
CA PRO A 146 17.94 -12.67 1.42
C PRO A 146 16.61 -12.81 2.18
N ARG A 147 16.30 -14.02 2.65
CA ARG A 147 15.06 -14.34 3.37
C ARG A 147 15.25 -14.47 4.88
N ASP A 148 16.49 -14.44 5.32
CA ASP A 148 16.96 -14.46 6.70
C ASP A 148 17.13 -13.04 7.27
N LEU A 149 16.89 -12.02 6.46
CA LEU A 149 16.98 -10.61 6.86
C LEU A 149 15.60 -9.99 7.02
N THR A 150 15.48 -9.15 8.04
CA THR A 150 14.36 -8.24 8.22
C THR A 150 14.41 -7.10 7.18
N PRO A 151 13.27 -6.43 6.92
CA PRO A 151 13.27 -5.25 6.05
C PRO A 151 14.30 -4.19 6.45
N LEU A 152 14.40 -3.87 7.74
CA LEU A 152 15.34 -2.87 8.26
C LEU A 152 16.81 -3.27 8.02
N GLU A 153 17.14 -4.57 8.14
CA GLU A 153 18.48 -5.06 7.82
C GLU A 153 18.80 -4.93 6.33
N LEU A 154 17.84 -5.23 5.45
CA LEU A 154 17.99 -5.06 3.99
C LEU A 154 18.31 -3.61 3.62
N TRP A 155 17.59 -2.65 4.20
CA TRP A 155 17.85 -1.24 3.96
C TRP A 155 19.24 -0.81 4.45
N ARG A 156 19.65 -1.30 5.63
CA ARG A 156 20.93 -0.90 6.25
C ARG A 156 22.18 -1.45 5.56
N GLN A 157 22.06 -2.50 4.75
CA GLN A 157 23.21 -3.11 4.09
C GLN A 157 23.97 -2.14 3.17
N GLY A 158 23.28 -1.25 2.47
CA GLY A 158 23.92 -0.26 1.59
C GLY A 158 24.17 1.12 2.23
N THR A 159 23.83 1.28 3.51
CA THR A 159 24.19 2.47 4.31
C THR A 159 25.46 2.26 5.16
N LYS A 160 26.19 1.16 5.00
CA LYS A 160 27.54 1.06 5.57
C LYS A 160 28.43 2.14 4.92
N PRO A 161 29.22 2.89 5.71
CA PRO A 161 30.08 3.96 5.20
C PRO A 161 31.11 3.45 4.19
#